data_AF-A0ABD7URF8-F1
#
_entry.id   AF-A0ABD7URF8-F1
#
_cell.length_a   1.000
_cell.length_b   1.000
_cell.length_c   1.000
_cell.angle_alpha   90.00
_cell.angle_beta   90.00
_cell.angle_gamma   90.00
#
_symmetry.space_group_name_H-M   'P 1'
#
loop_
_entity.id
_entity.type
_entity.pdbx_description
1 polymer ?
#
loop_
_entity_poly.entity_id
_entity_poly.type
_entity_poly.pdbx_seq_one_letter_code
_entity_poly.pdbx_strand_id
1 'polypeptide(L)' 'MRLQNISSVAEANQWIEHFMSDFNRRFSRPAKYPKDLHRAVTQSPLELNDIFAWQELRTLSKALTFQYDKVMYH' A
#
# COMPACT_ATOMS: atom_id res chain seq x y z
N MET A 1 10.49 7.72 -14.97
CA MET A 1 11.11 8.72 -14.09
C MET A 1 12.44 9.27 -14.58
N ARG A 2 13.24 8.49 -15.33
CA ARG A 2 14.49 8.94 -15.99
C ARG A 2 14.44 10.31 -16.67
N LEU A 3 13.38 10.65 -17.41
CA LEU A 3 13.25 11.98 -18.06
C LEU A 3 13.11 13.15 -17.07
N GLN A 4 12.75 12.86 -15.83
CA GLN A 4 12.63 13.80 -14.72
C GLN A 4 13.80 13.64 -13.74
N ASN A 5 14.83 12.87 -14.09
CA ASN A 5 16.00 12.53 -13.26
C ASN A 5 15.67 11.93 -11.87
N ILE A 6 14.46 11.41 -11.69
CA ILE A 6 14.04 10.77 -10.45
C ILE A 6 14.71 9.39 -10.34
N SER A 7 15.36 9.13 -9.21
CA SER A 7 16.15 7.92 -8.97
C SER A 7 15.87 7.22 -7.64
N SER A 8 15.02 7.81 -6.79
CA SER A 8 14.59 7.23 -5.52
C SER A 8 13.08 7.03 -5.43
N VAL A 9 12.64 6.13 -4.55
CA VAL A 9 11.22 5.90 -4.25
C VAL A 9 10.56 7.15 -3.62
N ALA A 10 11.31 7.89 -2.80
CA ALA A 10 10.80 9.10 -2.17
C ALA A 10 10.46 10.19 -3.20
N GLU A 11 11.39 10.47 -4.11
CA GLU A 11 11.18 11.40 -5.24
C GLU A 11 10.07 10.91 -6.17
N ALA A 12 10.00 9.59 -6.41
CA ALA A 12 8.96 8.97 -7.21
C ALA A 12 7.56 9.22 -6.65
N ASN A 13 7.40 9.06 -5.33
CA ASN A 13 6.13 9.29 -4.64
C ASN A 13 5.70 10.75 -4.70
N GLN A 14 6.63 11.71 -4.60
CA GLN A 14 6.32 13.13 -4.75
C GLN A 14 5.86 13.49 -6.17
N TRP A 15 6.38 12.79 -7.18
CA TRP A 15 6.07 13.05 -8.58
C TRP A 15 4.78 12.36 -9.08
N ILE A 16 4.20 11.45 -8.29
CA ILE A 16 3.14 10.55 -8.77
C ILE A 16 1.90 11.28 -9.31
N GLU A 17 1.51 12.39 -8.68
CA GLU A 17 0.32 13.17 -9.10
C GLU A 17 0.51 13.79 -10.49
N HIS A 18 1.70 14.33 -10.77
CA HIS A 18 2.05 14.87 -12.09
C HIS A 18 2.02 13.79 -13.17
N PHE A 19 2.59 12.62 -12.85
CA PHE A 19 2.55 11.48 -13.74
C PHE A 19 1.12 11.02 -14.03
N MET A 20 0.29 10.86 -13.01
CA MET A 20 -1.10 10.41 -13.17
C MET A 20 -1.87 11.38 -14.07
N SER A 21 -1.70 12.69 -13.88
CA SER A 21 -2.32 13.71 -14.72
C SER A 21 -1.89 13.60 -16.20
N ASP A 22 -0.58 13.57 -16.48
CA ASP A 22 -0.06 13.46 -17.84
C ASP A 22 -0.42 12.11 -18.51
N PHE A 23 -0.33 11.03 -17.75
CA PHE A 23 -0.64 9.69 -18.23
C PHE A 23 -2.12 9.56 -18.55
N ASN A 24 -3.01 9.97 -17.65
CA ASN A 24 -4.46 9.90 -17.87
C ASN A 24 -4.89 10.81 -19.03
N ARG A 25 -4.28 11.99 -19.20
CA ARG A 25 -4.54 12.85 -20.37
C ARG A 25 -4.28 12.14 -21.70
N ARG A 26 -3.23 11.30 -21.77
CA ARG A 26 -2.84 10.60 -23.01
C ARG A 26 -3.57 9.27 -23.21
N PHE A 27 -3.82 8.55 -22.12
CA PHE A 27 -4.18 7.14 -22.19
C PHE A 27 -5.45 6.76 -21.45
N SER A 28 -6.05 7.67 -20.66
CA SER A 28 -7.33 7.36 -20.03
C SER A 28 -8.40 7.14 -21.09
N ARG A 29 -9.31 6.23 -20.78
CA ARG A 29 -10.49 5.97 -21.58
C ARG A 29 -11.70 6.06 -20.67
N PRO A 30 -12.82 6.63 -21.14
CA PRO A 30 -14.04 6.62 -20.37
C PRO A 30 -14.48 5.17 -20.12
N ALA A 31 -15.05 4.93 -18.95
CA ALA A 31 -15.65 3.63 -18.65
C ALA A 31 -16.76 3.33 -19.66
N LYS A 32 -16.78 2.11 -20.19
CA LYS A 32 -17.85 1.67 -21.11
C LYS A 32 -19.23 1.76 -20.43
N TYR A 33 -19.27 1.53 -19.13
CA TYR A 33 -20.45 1.71 -18.30
C TYR A 33 -20.06 2.56 -17.09
N PRO A 34 -20.61 3.77 -16.92
CA PRO A 34 -20.16 4.73 -15.92
C PRO A 34 -20.71 4.45 -14.51
N LYS A 35 -21.52 3.40 -14.34
CA LYS A 35 -22.04 3.03 -13.03
C LYS A 35 -20.92 2.42 -12.18
N ASP A 36 -20.79 2.91 -10.96
CA ASP A 36 -19.96 2.26 -9.97
C ASP A 36 -20.55 0.89 -9.60
N LEU A 37 -19.82 -0.16 -9.97
CA LEU A 37 -20.15 -1.55 -9.66
C LEU A 37 -19.16 -2.15 -8.64
N HIS A 38 -18.30 -1.33 -8.05
CA HIS A 38 -17.39 -1.77 -7.02
C HIS A 38 -18.15 -2.15 -5.75
N ARG A 39 -17.63 -3.16 -5.04
CA ARG A 39 -18.14 -3.52 -3.73
C ARG A 39 -17.72 -2.45 -2.74
N ALA A 40 -18.69 -1.90 -2.00
CA ALA A 40 -18.39 -1.01 -0.89
C ALA A 40 -17.49 -1.70 0.14
N VAL A 41 -16.55 -0.95 0.72
CA VAL A 41 -15.73 -1.44 1.82
C VAL A 41 -16.60 -1.46 3.07
N THR A 42 -16.80 -2.64 3.64
CA THR A 42 -17.66 -2.84 4.82
C THR A 42 -16.86 -2.86 6.12
N GLN A 43 -15.54 -3.04 6.01
CA GLN A 43 -14.63 -3.08 7.15
C GLN A 43 -14.44 -1.67 7.72
N SER A 44 -14.39 -1.59 9.03
CA SER A 44 -13.98 -0.38 9.75
C SER A 44 -12.51 -0.04 9.47
N PRO A 45 -12.08 1.22 9.70
CA PRO A 45 -10.67 1.59 9.56
C PRO A 45 -9.72 0.74 10.41
N LEU A 46 -10.17 0.28 11.58
CA LEU A 46 -9.37 -0.57 12.46
C LEU A 46 -9.15 -1.96 11.86
N GLU A 47 -10.21 -2.56 11.31
CA GLU A 47 -10.12 -3.86 10.63
C GLU A 47 -9.25 -3.76 9.37
N LEU A 48 -9.35 -2.68 8.60
CA LEU A 48 -8.49 -2.48 7.43
C LEU A 48 -7.02 -2.35 7.82
N ASN A 49 -6.72 -1.63 8.90
CA ASN A 49 -5.35 -1.53 9.41
C ASN A 49 -4.79 -2.89 9.79
N ASP A 50 -5.60 -3.75 10.42
CA ASP A 50 -5.20 -5.11 10.78
C ASP A 50 -5.02 -6.02 9.53
N ILE A 51 -5.96 -5.96 8.58
CA ILE A 51 -5.92 -6.72 7.32
C ILE A 51 -4.69 -6.36 6.48
N PHE A 52 -4.32 -5.08 6.42
CA PHE A 52 -3.19 -4.60 5.63
C PHE A 52 -1.88 -4.51 6.40
N ALA A 53 -1.86 -4.93 7.68
CA ALA A 53 -0.64 -4.97 8.46
C ALA A 53 0.35 -6.02 7.91
N TRP A 54 1.64 -5.77 8.13
CA TRP A 54 2.65 -6.80 7.97
C TRP A 54 2.48 -7.83 9.07
N GLN A 55 2.11 -9.06 8.69
CA GLN A 55 1.90 -10.16 9.62
C GLN A 55 2.97 -11.23 9.43
N GLU A 56 3.52 -11.74 10.52
CA GLU A 56 4.53 -12.79 10.48
C GLU A 56 4.22 -13.87 11.51
N LEU A 57 4.24 -15.14 11.09
CA LEU A 57 4.09 -16.26 12.01
C LEU A 57 5.36 -16.40 12.85
N ARG A 58 5.16 -16.59 14.16
CA ARG A 58 6.23 -16.75 15.16
C ARG A 58 5.86 -17.84 16.16
N THR A 59 6.88 -18.49 16.73
CA THR A 59 6.72 -19.48 17.79
C THR A 59 6.97 -18.83 19.13
N LEU A 60 6.00 -18.94 20.03
CA LEU A 60 6.15 -18.51 21.41
C LEU A 60 6.98 -19.56 22.19
N SER A 61 8.03 -19.11 22.88
CA SER A 61 8.85 -19.99 23.71
C SER A 61 8.10 -20.43 24.97
N LYS A 62 8.61 -21.46 25.66
CA LYS A 62 8.07 -21.89 26.97
C LYS A 62 8.18 -20.79 28.05
N ALA A 63 9.05 -19.81 27.86
CA ALA A 63 9.18 -18.64 28.73
C ALA A 63 8.24 -17.50 28.31
N LEU A 64 7.29 -17.74 27.40
CA LEU A 64 6.35 -16.76 26.86
C LEU A 64 7.04 -15.61 26.10
N THR A 65 8.16 -15.89 25.45
CA THR A 65 8.91 -14.89 24.68
C THR A 65 8.98 -15.25 23.20
N PHE A 66 9.13 -14.23 22.34
CA PHE A 66 9.48 -14.40 20.93
C PHE A 66 10.45 -13.30 20.47
N GLN A 67 11.15 -13.53 19.36
CA GLN A 67 12.11 -12.58 18.79
C GLN A 67 11.60 -12.03 17.45
N TYR A 68 11.72 -10.72 17.25
CA TYR A 68 11.42 -10.03 15.99
C TYR A 68 12.39 -8.87 15.79
N ASP A 69 12.90 -8.69 14.56
CA ASP A 69 13.89 -7.67 14.19
C ASP A 69 15.01 -7.45 15.23
N LYS A 70 15.61 -8.55 15.69
CA LYS A 70 16.69 -8.57 16.70
C LYS A 70 16.27 -8.07 18.10
N VAL A 71 14.99 -7.86 18.35
CA VAL A 71 14.40 -7.49 19.65
C VAL A 71 13.67 -8.70 20.24
N MET A 72 13.82 -8.89 21.56
CA MET A 72 13.07 -9.90 22.32
C MET A 72 11.83 -9.26 22.93
N TYR A 73 10.68 -9.91 22.76
CA TYR A 73 9.39 -9.50 23.31
C TYR A 73 8.99 -10.47 24.43
N HIS A 74 8.46 -9.91 25.52
CA HIS A 74 8.05 -10.61 26.75
C HIS A 74 6.56 -10.39 27.00
#